data_AF-A0A950DK09-F1
#
_entry.id   AF-A0A950DK09-F1
#
_cell.length_a   1.000
_cell.length_b   1.000
_cell.length_c   1.000
_cell.angle_alpha   90.00
_cell.angle_beta   90.00
_cell.angle_gamma   90.00
#
_symmetry.space_group_name_H-M   'P 1'
#
loop_
_entity.id
_entity.type
_entity.pdbx_description
1 polymer ?
#
loop_
_entity_poly.entity_id
_entity_poly.type
_entity_poly.pdbx_seq_one_letter_code
_entity_poly.pdbx_strand_id
1 'polypeptide(L)'
;MGSLWLLPAIACYALSAILFLADRMSGKVRLAGWAIVTLGAGAVLHALDLAARGLQAGNIPVANFAESLSFLAWVTALASLLLIVRLRMSVIGAYAAPAIAIAMGVSTAMTTRGRLVLPAPLQSIWLPIHVGLAIVGYAMFILAASVSLVYLAYESRLKAKRPLKPDTERLPSLEKLDRVNYSLLAWGFVMLSAAIVTGAIWADATWGHFWSWEPKESWSLVIWILYAALLESRLTVGWRGRRAAALTIVVFVVLVGSFVGVSLVFPGKHGGSFG
;
A
#
# COMPACT_ATOMS: atom_id res chain seq x y z
N MET A 1 14.83 -17.92 -13.49
CA MET A 1 15.25 -18.68 -12.29
C MET A 1 14.44 -18.15 -11.12
N GLY A 2 13.87 -19.01 -10.27
CA GLY A 2 13.21 -18.55 -9.05
C GLY A 2 14.25 -17.88 -8.14
N SER A 3 13.96 -16.67 -7.66
CA SER A 3 14.88 -15.98 -6.75
C SER A 3 14.92 -16.72 -5.41
N LEU A 4 16.13 -16.95 -4.90
CA LEU A 4 16.38 -17.61 -3.61
C LEU A 4 15.79 -16.81 -2.43
N TRP A 5 15.52 -15.52 -2.64
CA TRP A 5 15.14 -14.57 -1.60
C TRP A 5 13.62 -14.41 -1.45
N LEU A 6 12.85 -14.72 -2.49
CA LEU A 6 11.41 -14.48 -2.52
C LEU A 6 10.64 -15.35 -1.51
N LEU A 7 10.90 -16.66 -1.48
CA LEU A 7 10.22 -17.58 -0.55
C LEU A 7 10.51 -17.23 0.93
N PRO A 8 11.78 -17.00 1.33
CA PRO A 8 12.09 -16.47 2.66
C PRO A 8 11.37 -15.15 2.97
N ALA A 9 11.30 -14.21 2.04
CA ALA A 9 10.60 -12.95 2.24
C ALA A 9 9.11 -13.14 2.52
N ILE A 10 8.44 -14.00 1.75
CA ILE A 10 7.02 -14.35 1.94
C ILE A 10 6.81 -14.98 3.31
N ALA A 11 7.66 -15.93 3.70
CA ALA A 11 7.58 -16.58 5.01
C ALA A 11 7.75 -15.57 6.15
N CYS A 12 8.69 -14.62 6.03
CA CYS A 12 8.87 -13.54 6.99
C CYS A 12 7.64 -12.63 7.10
N TYR A 13 7.03 -12.24 5.98
CA TYR A 13 5.81 -11.41 6.02
C TYR A 13 4.60 -12.16 6.58
N ALA A 14 4.42 -13.44 6.23
CA ALA A 14 3.37 -14.28 6.79
C ALA A 14 3.54 -14.45 8.30
N LEU A 15 4.77 -14.76 8.75
CA LEU A 15 5.09 -14.87 10.17
C LEU A 15 4.86 -13.53 10.90
N SER A 16 5.29 -12.41 10.31
CA SER A 16 5.04 -11.08 10.88
C SER A 16 3.54 -10.80 11.04
N ALA A 17 2.74 -11.11 10.03
CA ALA A 17 1.29 -10.94 10.09
C ALA A 17 0.67 -11.80 11.22
N ILE A 18 1.07 -13.06 11.32
CA ILE A 18 0.62 -13.96 12.40
C ILE A 18 1.02 -13.40 13.77
N LEU A 19 2.27 -12.94 13.93
CA LEU A 19 2.77 -12.42 15.21
C LEU A 19 2.05 -11.14 15.63
N PHE A 20 1.81 -10.19 14.71
CA PHE A 20 1.02 -8.99 15.02
C PHE A 20 -0.43 -9.31 15.40
N LEU A 21 -1.07 -10.27 14.71
CA LEU A 21 -2.42 -10.70 15.04
C LEU A 21 -2.46 -11.43 16.39
N ALA A 22 -1.49 -12.31 16.66
CA ALA A 22 -1.36 -13.04 17.92
C ALA A 22 -1.07 -12.10 19.11
N ASP A 23 -0.22 -11.09 18.93
CA ASP A 23 0.02 -10.02 19.91
C ASP A 23 -1.30 -9.33 20.27
N ARG A 24 -2.06 -8.94 19.23
CA ARG A 24 -3.34 -8.24 19.36
C ARG A 24 -4.43 -9.07 20.04
N MET A 25 -4.46 -10.39 19.77
CA MET A 25 -5.44 -11.33 20.34
C MET A 25 -5.08 -11.74 21.76
N SER A 26 -3.82 -12.10 22.02
CA SER A 26 -3.36 -12.61 23.32
C SER A 26 -3.30 -11.49 24.36
N GLY A 27 -2.71 -10.33 24.03
CA GLY A 27 -2.52 -9.19 24.94
C GLY A 27 -1.73 -9.52 26.21
N LYS A 28 -1.03 -10.65 26.23
CA LYS A 28 -0.23 -11.17 27.36
C LYS A 28 1.22 -11.43 26.96
N VAL A 29 1.47 -11.76 25.70
CA VAL A 29 2.79 -12.06 25.17
C VAL A 29 3.25 -10.87 24.34
N ARG A 30 4.43 -10.33 24.65
CA ARG A 30 5.05 -9.21 23.90
C ARG A 30 5.62 -9.73 22.57
N LEU A 31 4.76 -10.07 21.63
CA LEU A 31 5.14 -10.59 20.31
C LEU A 31 5.43 -9.48 19.29
N ALA A 32 4.97 -8.25 19.56
CA ALA A 32 5.18 -7.10 18.67
C ALA A 32 6.64 -6.87 18.28
N GLY A 33 7.60 -7.08 19.20
CA GLY A 33 9.03 -6.94 18.89
C GLY A 33 9.49 -7.93 17.81
N TRP A 34 9.12 -9.20 17.97
CA TRP A 34 9.39 -10.25 16.98
C TRP A 34 8.65 -10.00 15.67
N ALA A 35 7.41 -9.49 15.73
CA ALA A 35 6.64 -9.12 14.54
C ALA A 35 7.33 -8.02 13.72
N ILE A 36 7.92 -7.03 14.39
CA ILE A 36 8.67 -5.94 13.75
C ILE A 36 9.99 -6.46 13.15
N VAL A 37 10.74 -7.29 13.88
CA VAL A 37 12.00 -7.87 13.39
C VAL A 37 11.75 -8.75 12.17
N THR A 38 10.72 -9.59 12.21
CA THR A 38 10.35 -10.45 11.08
C THR A 38 9.85 -9.64 9.88
N LEU A 39 9.10 -8.56 10.09
CA LEU A 39 8.71 -7.62 9.02
C LEU A 39 9.95 -6.98 8.37
N GLY A 40 10.91 -6.54 9.19
CA GLY A 40 12.18 -5.96 8.73
C GLY A 40 13.03 -6.95 7.93
N ALA A 41 13.17 -8.18 8.44
CA ALA A 41 13.86 -9.26 7.72
C ALA A 41 13.19 -9.55 6.36
N GLY A 42 11.86 -9.63 6.34
CA GLY A 42 11.08 -9.78 5.11
C GLY A 42 11.35 -8.65 4.11
N ALA A 43 11.35 -7.39 4.58
CA ALA A 43 11.62 -6.22 3.74
C ALA A 43 13.04 -6.24 3.15
N VAL A 44 14.05 -6.67 3.90
CA VAL A 44 15.43 -6.80 3.40
C VAL A 44 15.54 -7.91 2.35
N LEU A 45 14.99 -9.10 2.63
CA LEU A 45 15.01 -10.23 1.70
C LEU A 45 14.26 -9.90 0.41
N HIS A 46 13.12 -9.21 0.53
CA HIS A 46 12.33 -8.74 -0.60
C HIS A 46 13.07 -7.67 -1.41
N ALA A 47 13.82 -6.78 -0.77
CA ALA A 47 14.68 -5.82 -1.47
C ALA A 47 15.75 -6.53 -2.31
N LEU A 48 16.40 -7.57 -1.76
CA LEU A 48 17.39 -8.37 -2.48
C LEU A 48 16.77 -9.07 -3.69
N ASP A 49 15.56 -9.63 -3.53
CA ASP A 49 14.80 -10.21 -4.62
C ASP A 49 14.49 -9.19 -5.73
N LEU A 50 13.91 -8.05 -5.37
CA LEU A 50 13.56 -6.99 -6.32
C LEU A 50 14.79 -6.44 -7.04
N ALA A 51 15.91 -6.25 -6.32
CA ALA A 51 17.18 -5.83 -6.90
C ALA A 51 17.72 -6.87 -7.89
N ALA A 52 17.72 -8.15 -7.52
CA ALA A 52 18.16 -9.22 -8.41
C ALA A 52 17.32 -9.31 -9.69
N ARG A 53 15.98 -9.20 -9.56
CA ARG A 53 15.08 -9.17 -10.73
C ARG A 53 15.30 -7.92 -11.58
N GLY A 54 15.45 -6.76 -10.95
CA GLY A 54 15.66 -5.51 -11.65
C GLY A 54 16.96 -5.48 -12.45
N LEU A 55 18.05 -6.00 -11.89
CA LEU A 55 19.33 -6.17 -12.59
C LEU A 55 19.22 -7.14 -13.77
N GLN A 56 18.45 -8.22 -13.65
CA GLN A 56 18.24 -9.18 -14.74
C GLN A 56 17.35 -8.62 -15.87
N ALA A 57 16.36 -7.81 -15.53
CA ALA A 57 15.42 -7.19 -16.47
C ALA A 57 15.96 -5.88 -17.08
N GLY A 58 16.97 -5.27 -16.47
CA GLY A 58 17.48 -3.95 -16.84
C GLY A 58 16.51 -2.80 -16.53
N ASN A 59 15.50 -3.04 -15.70
CA ASN A 59 14.43 -2.09 -15.37
C ASN A 59 13.92 -2.37 -13.94
N ILE A 60 13.17 -1.43 -13.35
CA ILE A 60 12.50 -1.71 -12.08
C ILE A 60 11.44 -2.82 -12.25
N PRO A 61 11.30 -3.75 -11.28
CA PRO A 61 10.37 -4.87 -11.35
C PRO A 61 8.93 -4.40 -11.08
N VAL A 62 8.34 -3.72 -12.05
CA VAL A 62 6.92 -3.29 -12.07
C VAL A 62 6.29 -3.59 -13.44
N ALA A 63 6.84 -4.57 -14.15
CA ALA A 63 6.51 -4.84 -15.55
C ALA A 63 5.20 -5.62 -15.74
N ASN A 64 4.44 -5.86 -14.68
CA ASN A 64 3.08 -6.36 -14.75
C ASN A 64 2.38 -6.12 -13.40
N PHE A 65 1.14 -6.58 -13.30
CA PHE A 65 0.37 -6.54 -12.07
C PHE A 65 1.08 -7.26 -10.91
N ALA A 66 1.59 -8.48 -11.13
CA ALA A 66 2.22 -9.26 -10.07
C ALA A 66 3.47 -8.57 -9.51
N GLU A 67 4.32 -8.03 -10.38
CA GLU A 67 5.51 -7.26 -10.03
C GLU A 67 5.15 -5.94 -9.35
N SER A 68 4.17 -5.21 -9.86
CA SER A 68 3.68 -3.97 -9.24
C SER A 68 3.09 -4.20 -7.85
N LEU A 69 2.34 -5.29 -7.66
CA LEU A 69 1.78 -5.68 -6.37
C LEU A 69 2.89 -6.10 -5.38
N SER A 70 3.92 -6.80 -5.85
CA SER A 70 5.13 -7.12 -5.08
C SER A 70 5.83 -5.85 -4.62
N PHE A 71 6.06 -4.90 -5.54
CA PHE A 71 6.73 -3.64 -5.23
C PHE A 71 5.91 -2.78 -4.26
N LEU A 72 4.58 -2.73 -4.44
CA LEU A 72 3.66 -2.07 -3.51
C LEU A 72 3.71 -2.70 -2.11
N ALA A 73 3.75 -4.03 -2.01
CA ALA A 73 3.88 -4.73 -0.73
C ALA A 73 5.19 -4.35 -0.02
N TRP A 74 6.31 -4.29 -0.76
CA TRP A 74 7.61 -3.87 -0.23
C TRP A 74 7.61 -2.43 0.29
N VAL A 75 7.13 -1.47 -0.52
CA VAL A 75 7.05 -0.05 -0.12
C VAL A 75 6.12 0.11 1.09
N THR A 76 5.01 -0.62 1.13
CA THR A 76 4.09 -0.63 2.28
C THR A 76 4.77 -1.20 3.53
N ALA A 77 5.59 -2.24 3.39
CA ALA A 77 6.36 -2.82 4.49
C ALA A 77 7.34 -1.79 5.07
N LEU A 78 8.14 -1.12 4.23
CA LEU A 78 9.07 -0.08 4.66
C LEU A 78 8.36 1.10 5.33
N ALA A 79 7.30 1.60 4.71
CA ALA A 79 6.52 2.71 5.27
C ALA A 79 5.85 2.33 6.59
N SER A 80 5.34 1.10 6.71
CA SER A 80 4.77 0.61 7.98
C SER A 80 5.83 0.49 9.08
N LEU A 81 7.03 -0.03 8.78
CA LEU A 81 8.15 -0.09 9.71
C LEU A 81 8.57 1.30 10.17
N LEU A 82 8.70 2.24 9.24
CA LEU A 82 9.01 3.64 9.55
C LEU A 82 7.98 4.23 10.52
N LEU A 83 6.68 4.06 10.25
CA LEU A 83 5.63 4.55 11.13
C LEU A 83 5.65 3.86 12.50
N ILE A 84 5.82 2.54 12.55
CA ILE A 84 5.86 1.78 13.80
C ILE A 84 7.03 2.27 14.67
N VAL A 85 8.22 2.45 14.08
CA VAL A 85 9.42 2.90 14.81
C VAL A 85 9.28 4.38 15.22
N ARG A 86 8.85 5.27 14.32
CA ARG A 86 8.74 6.71 14.59
C ARG A 86 7.62 7.06 15.56
N LEU A 87 6.45 6.41 15.42
CA LEU A 87 5.26 6.73 16.21
C LEU A 87 5.09 5.83 17.44
N ARG A 88 5.90 4.76 17.54
CA ARG A 88 5.81 3.70 18.56
C ARG A 88 4.44 3.02 18.59
N MET A 89 3.85 2.82 17.42
CA MET A 89 2.49 2.30 17.25
C MET A 89 2.52 0.94 16.53
N SER A 90 2.85 -0.13 17.26
CA SER A 90 2.88 -1.50 16.72
C SER A 90 1.52 -1.98 16.21
N VAL A 91 0.42 -1.40 16.71
CA VAL A 91 -0.95 -1.74 16.31
C VAL A 91 -1.22 -1.51 14.81
N ILE A 92 -0.48 -0.62 14.15
CA ILE A 92 -0.57 -0.44 12.68
C ILE A 92 -0.20 -1.75 11.98
N GLY A 93 0.81 -2.46 12.48
CA GLY A 93 1.30 -3.72 11.92
C GLY A 93 0.24 -4.82 11.91
N ALA A 94 -0.71 -4.82 12.84
CA ALA A 94 -1.80 -5.80 12.88
C ALA A 94 -2.77 -5.70 11.70
N TYR A 95 -2.77 -4.59 10.96
CA TYR A 95 -3.57 -4.42 9.74
C TYR A 95 -2.70 -4.34 8.49
N ALA A 96 -1.54 -3.66 8.58
CA ALA A 96 -0.63 -3.54 7.44
C ALA A 96 0.06 -4.87 7.09
N ALA A 97 0.56 -5.63 8.08
CA ALA A 97 1.30 -6.87 7.80
C ALA A 97 0.44 -7.97 7.14
N PRO A 98 -0.84 -8.20 7.56
CA PRO A 98 -1.72 -9.09 6.81
C PRO A 98 -1.96 -8.63 5.37
N ALA A 99 -2.15 -7.33 5.12
CA ALA A 99 -2.33 -6.81 3.77
C ALA A 99 -1.08 -7.05 2.90
N ILE A 100 0.12 -6.84 3.46
CA ILE A 100 1.41 -7.13 2.79
C ILE A 100 1.53 -8.63 2.49
N ALA A 101 1.22 -9.50 3.46
CA ALA A 101 1.30 -10.95 3.28
C ALA A 101 0.33 -11.45 2.20
N ILE A 102 -0.92 -10.95 2.18
CA ILE A 102 -1.91 -11.25 1.14
C ILE A 102 -1.42 -10.76 -0.22
N ALA A 103 -0.95 -9.52 -0.32
CA ALA A 103 -0.41 -8.96 -1.55
C ALA A 103 0.75 -9.81 -2.10
N MET A 104 1.65 -10.27 -1.24
CA MET A 104 2.76 -11.15 -1.61
C MET A 104 2.30 -12.55 -2.03
N GLY A 105 1.30 -13.12 -1.36
CA GLY A 105 0.69 -14.38 -1.75
C GLY A 105 0.07 -14.30 -3.15
N VAL A 106 -0.73 -13.26 -3.41
CA VAL A 106 -1.36 -13.02 -4.72
C VAL A 106 -0.29 -12.76 -5.79
N SER A 107 0.66 -11.87 -5.53
CA SER A 107 1.76 -11.57 -6.45
C SER A 107 2.52 -12.84 -6.85
N THR A 108 2.87 -13.68 -5.88
CA THR A 108 3.61 -14.92 -6.14
C THR A 108 2.78 -15.94 -6.93
N ALA A 109 1.50 -16.08 -6.59
CA ALA A 109 0.59 -16.97 -7.33
C ALA A 109 0.39 -16.54 -8.79
N MET A 110 0.50 -15.24 -9.08
CA MET A 110 0.33 -14.67 -10.42
C MET A 110 1.66 -14.43 -11.16
N THR A 111 2.80 -14.67 -10.51
CA THR A 111 4.11 -14.44 -11.13
C THR A 111 4.37 -15.47 -12.21
N THR A 112 4.49 -15.01 -13.45
CA THR A 112 4.92 -15.85 -14.58
C THR A 112 6.42 -16.10 -14.55
N ARG A 113 6.85 -17.33 -14.81
CA ARG A 113 8.28 -17.66 -14.90
C ARG A 113 8.85 -17.17 -16.24
N GLY A 114 9.87 -16.32 -16.19
CA GLY A 114 10.58 -15.86 -17.39
C GLY A 114 11.18 -14.47 -17.23
N ARG A 115 12.00 -14.03 -18.19
CA ARG A 115 12.45 -12.64 -18.26
C ARG A 115 11.35 -11.80 -18.90
N LEU A 116 10.76 -10.89 -18.12
CA LEU A 116 9.82 -9.91 -18.64
C LEU A 116 10.61 -8.71 -19.14
N VAL A 117 10.63 -8.54 -20.46
CA VAL A 117 11.24 -7.37 -21.09
C VAL A 117 10.14 -6.39 -21.40
N LEU A 118 10.28 -5.16 -20.90
CA LEU A 118 9.36 -4.07 -21.21
C LEU A 118 9.38 -3.79 -22.72
N PRO A 119 8.20 -3.60 -23.36
CA PRO A 119 8.13 -3.02 -24.70
C PRO A 119 8.91 -1.71 -24.80
N ALA A 120 9.51 -1.42 -25.96
CA ALA A 120 10.35 -0.24 -26.16
C ALA A 120 9.69 1.10 -25.70
N PRO A 121 8.38 1.34 -25.91
CA PRO A 121 7.72 2.56 -25.43
C PRO A 121 7.74 2.73 -23.90
N LEU A 122 7.85 1.63 -23.14
CA LEU A 122 7.87 1.66 -21.68
C LEU A 122 9.29 1.80 -21.10
N GLN A 123 10.33 1.64 -21.92
CA GLN A 123 11.73 1.74 -21.48
C GLN A 123 12.19 3.21 -21.43
N SER A 124 11.66 3.97 -20.48
CA SER A 124 12.02 5.38 -20.27
C SER A 124 12.22 5.72 -18.80
N ILE A 125 12.85 6.86 -18.53
CA ILE A 125 13.00 7.40 -17.15
C ILE A 125 11.65 7.75 -16.51
N TRP A 126 10.61 7.98 -17.31
CA TRP A 126 9.31 8.38 -16.83
C TRP A 126 8.55 7.23 -16.15
N LEU A 127 8.70 6.00 -16.64
CA LEU A 127 8.06 4.82 -16.05
C LEU A 127 8.38 4.65 -14.56
N PRO A 128 9.67 4.61 -14.12
CA PRO A 128 9.98 4.47 -12.70
C PRO A 128 9.54 5.67 -11.86
N ILE A 129 9.56 6.88 -12.41
CA ILE A 129 9.09 8.08 -11.70
C ILE A 129 7.58 7.99 -11.46
N HIS A 130 6.80 7.79 -12.53
CA HIS A 130 5.35 7.72 -12.47
C HIS A 130 4.87 6.58 -11.58
N VAL A 131 5.34 5.36 -11.83
CA VAL A 131 4.91 4.16 -11.09
C VAL A 131 5.38 4.21 -9.64
N GLY A 132 6.59 4.72 -9.39
CA GLY A 132 7.11 4.93 -8.04
C GLY A 132 6.25 5.88 -7.21
N LEU A 133 5.88 7.03 -7.78
CA LEU A 133 5.00 8.00 -7.14
C LEU A 133 3.61 7.41 -6.84
N ALA A 134 3.03 6.68 -7.82
CA ALA A 134 1.74 6.02 -7.64
C ALA A 134 1.79 4.99 -6.50
N ILE A 135 2.83 4.16 -6.46
CA ILE A 135 3.00 3.10 -5.45
C ILE A 135 3.22 3.69 -4.05
N VAL A 136 3.99 4.77 -3.93
CA VAL A 136 4.13 5.48 -2.63
C VAL A 136 2.78 6.05 -2.19
N GLY A 137 2.02 6.66 -3.11
CA GLY A 137 0.66 7.16 -2.82
C GLY A 137 -0.28 6.06 -2.33
N TYR A 138 -0.29 4.90 -2.99
CA TYR A 138 -1.09 3.75 -2.58
C TYR A 138 -0.64 3.16 -1.24
N ALA A 139 0.66 3.07 -0.99
CA ALA A 139 1.20 2.62 0.29
C ALA A 139 0.76 3.54 1.43
N MET A 140 0.83 4.87 1.25
CA MET A 140 0.31 5.83 2.25
C MET A 140 -1.18 5.61 2.51
N PHE A 141 -1.97 5.30 1.47
CA PHE A 141 -3.39 5.01 1.63
C PHE A 141 -3.69 3.75 2.42
N ILE A 142 -2.96 2.67 2.12
CA ILE A 142 -3.07 1.39 2.85
C ILE A 142 -2.80 1.62 4.34
N LEU A 143 -1.82 2.46 4.67
CA LEU A 143 -1.51 2.83 6.05
C LEU A 143 -2.59 3.73 6.65
N ALA A 144 -3.14 4.69 5.91
CA ALA A 144 -4.25 5.52 6.35
C ALA A 144 -5.50 4.69 6.67
N ALA A 145 -5.81 3.69 5.84
CA ALA A 145 -6.87 2.72 6.06
C ALA A 145 -6.57 1.82 7.27
N SER A 146 -5.34 1.36 7.42
CA SER A 146 -4.89 0.59 8.59
C SER A 146 -5.11 1.38 9.89
N VAL A 147 -4.70 2.64 9.93
CA VAL A 147 -4.93 3.54 11.08
C VAL A 147 -6.43 3.80 11.31
N SER A 148 -7.23 3.89 10.25
CA SER A 148 -8.69 4.01 10.36
C SER A 148 -9.34 2.78 10.96
N LEU A 149 -8.89 1.56 10.60
CA LEU A 149 -9.37 0.32 11.20
C LEU A 149 -9.04 0.27 12.70
N VAL A 150 -7.82 0.69 13.08
CA VAL A 150 -7.43 0.83 14.49
C VAL A 150 -8.35 1.82 15.20
N TYR A 151 -8.58 3.00 14.61
CA TYR A 151 -9.46 4.02 15.17
C TYR A 151 -10.86 3.47 15.42
N LEU A 152 -11.50 2.86 14.42
CA LEU A 152 -12.86 2.35 14.51
C LEU A 152 -13.00 1.20 15.51
N ALA A 153 -12.02 0.29 15.52
CA ALA A 153 -11.98 -0.81 16.48
C ALA A 153 -11.82 -0.31 17.91
N TYR A 154 -11.01 0.74 18.12
CA TYR A 154 -10.76 1.32 19.43
C TYR A 154 -11.97 2.12 19.94
N GLU A 155 -12.50 3.02 19.12
CA GLU A 155 -13.69 3.83 19.42
C GLU A 155 -14.90 2.96 19.78
N SER A 156 -15.12 1.87 19.03
CA SER A 156 -16.25 0.98 19.26
C SER A 156 -16.13 0.21 20.58
N ARG A 157 -14.92 -0.14 21.02
CA ARG A 157 -14.68 -0.77 22.33
C ARG A 157 -14.92 0.18 23.49
N LEU A 158 -14.47 1.44 23.36
CA LEU A 158 -14.70 2.50 24.35
C LEU A 158 -16.19 2.75 24.54
N LYS A 159 -16.95 2.91 23.45
CA LYS A 159 -18.42 3.08 23.49
C LYS A 159 -19.14 1.90 24.14
N ALA A 160 -18.67 0.68 23.91
CA ALA A 160 -19.24 -0.53 24.50
C ALA A 160 -18.86 -0.76 25.98
N LYS A 161 -18.12 0.17 26.61
CA LYS A 161 -17.57 0.04 27.98
C LYS A 161 -16.82 -1.28 28.21
N ARG A 162 -16.29 -1.89 27.14
CA ARG A 162 -15.56 -3.16 27.24
C ARG A 162 -14.17 -2.84 27.79
N PRO A 163 -13.70 -3.54 28.84
CA PRO A 163 -12.39 -3.30 29.39
C PRO A 163 -11.35 -3.47 28.29
N LEU A 164 -10.57 -2.43 28.07
CA LEU A 164 -9.41 -2.50 27.22
C LEU A 164 -8.36 -3.33 27.98
N LYS A 165 -7.74 -4.32 27.34
CA LYS A 165 -6.75 -5.18 28.01
C LYS A 165 -5.62 -4.31 28.58
N PRO A 166 -4.97 -4.65 29.72
CA PRO A 166 -3.97 -3.80 30.38
C PRO A 166 -2.87 -3.23 29.46
N ASP A 167 -2.49 -3.91 28.39
CA ASP A 167 -1.51 -3.41 27.40
C ASP A 167 -2.04 -2.36 26.40
N THR A 168 -3.32 -1.97 26.52
CA THR A 168 -3.92 -0.88 25.73
C THR A 168 -3.56 0.52 26.24
N GLU A 169 -2.90 0.65 27.39
CA GLU A 169 -2.29 1.91 27.83
C GLU A 169 -1.22 2.42 26.85
N ARG A 170 -0.77 1.59 25.91
CA ARG A 170 0.14 1.96 24.81
C ARG A 170 -0.55 2.37 23.52
N LEU A 171 -1.87 2.26 23.44
CA LEU A 171 -2.59 2.72 22.26
C LEU A 171 -2.60 4.26 22.25
N PRO A 172 -2.22 4.88 21.14
CA PRO A 172 -2.30 6.33 21.00
C PRO A 172 -3.75 6.81 21.15
N SER A 173 -3.94 8.07 21.57
CA SER A 173 -5.26 8.69 21.63
C SER A 173 -5.96 8.65 20.26
N LEU A 174 -7.30 8.62 20.27
CA LEU A 174 -8.11 8.70 19.05
C LEU A 174 -7.75 9.94 18.21
N GLU A 175 -7.41 11.05 18.86
CA GLU A 175 -6.93 12.27 18.22
C GLU A 175 -5.60 12.09 17.50
N LYS A 176 -4.64 11.37 18.11
CA LYS A 176 -3.37 11.04 17.47
C LYS A 176 -3.59 10.12 16.27
N LEU A 177 -4.49 9.15 16.37
CA LEU A 177 -4.87 8.28 15.23
C LEU A 177 -5.49 9.10 14.09
N ASP A 178 -6.42 10.00 14.40
CA ASP A 178 -7.05 10.87 13.39
C ASP A 178 -6.03 11.80 12.71
N ARG A 179 -5.10 12.38 13.48
CA ARG A 179 -4.01 13.22 12.95
C ARG A 179 -3.08 12.43 12.03
N VAL A 180 -2.64 11.25 12.46
CA VAL A 180 -1.78 10.38 11.64
C VAL A 180 -2.50 9.97 10.37
N ASN A 181 -3.79 9.62 10.45
CA ASN A 181 -4.61 9.33 9.27
C ASN A 181 -4.64 10.52 8.30
N TYR A 182 -4.95 11.73 8.78
CA TYR A 182 -4.94 12.92 7.94
C TYR A 182 -3.58 13.17 7.28
N SER A 183 -2.48 13.04 8.02
CA SER A 183 -1.13 13.20 7.45
C SER A 183 -0.83 12.18 6.36
N LEU A 184 -1.19 10.91 6.55
CA LEU A 184 -1.01 9.87 5.54
C LEU A 184 -1.87 10.13 4.30
N LEU A 185 -3.12 10.57 4.47
CA LEU A 185 -3.99 10.96 3.36
C LEU A 185 -3.42 12.14 2.58
N ALA A 186 -2.94 13.18 3.27
CA ALA A 186 -2.36 14.35 2.63
C ALA A 186 -1.11 14.00 1.82
N TRP A 187 -0.19 13.23 2.40
CA TRP A 187 1.00 12.76 1.67
C TRP A 187 0.63 11.82 0.52
N GLY A 188 -0.31 10.90 0.72
CA GLY A 188 -0.82 10.03 -0.33
C GLY A 188 -1.41 10.80 -1.51
N PHE A 189 -2.18 11.85 -1.24
CA PHE A 189 -2.74 12.74 -2.25
C PHE A 189 -1.68 13.50 -3.05
N VAL A 190 -0.66 14.04 -2.37
CA VAL A 190 0.45 14.72 -3.04
C VAL A 190 1.18 13.76 -3.98
N MET A 191 1.49 12.55 -3.51
CA MET A 191 2.17 11.54 -4.32
C MET A 191 1.31 11.08 -5.50
N LEU A 192 0.01 10.86 -5.30
CA LEU A 192 -0.91 10.51 -6.38
C LEU A 192 -1.07 11.64 -7.40
N SER A 193 -1.12 12.90 -6.95
CA SER A 193 -1.18 14.06 -7.84
C SER A 193 0.08 14.15 -8.71
N ALA A 194 1.26 13.99 -8.10
CA ALA A 194 2.52 13.94 -8.81
C ALA A 194 2.58 12.73 -9.78
N ALA A 195 2.03 11.58 -9.40
CA ALA A 195 1.93 10.42 -10.27
C ALA A 195 1.05 10.72 -11.50
N ILE A 196 -0.12 11.33 -11.35
CA ILE A 196 -0.99 11.70 -12.48
C ILE A 196 -0.28 12.68 -13.41
N VAL A 197 0.36 13.73 -12.87
CA VAL A 197 1.10 14.71 -13.68
C VAL A 197 2.24 14.06 -14.47
N THR A 198 3.07 13.26 -13.79
CA THR A 198 4.19 12.56 -14.46
C THR A 198 3.72 11.49 -15.44
N GLY A 199 2.58 10.85 -15.17
CA GLY A 199 1.94 9.92 -16.09
C GLY A 199 1.43 10.60 -17.36
N ALA A 200 0.84 11.79 -17.23
CA ALA A 200 0.39 12.59 -18.36
C ALA A 200 1.56 13.06 -19.24
N ILE A 201 2.66 13.51 -18.63
CA ILE A 201 3.91 13.87 -19.35
C ILE A 201 4.47 12.66 -20.10
N TRP A 202 4.51 11.51 -19.44
CA TRP A 202 4.98 10.28 -20.06
C TRP A 202 4.10 9.84 -21.23
N ALA A 203 2.78 9.95 -21.08
CA ALA A 203 1.83 9.57 -22.11
C ALA A 203 1.97 10.43 -23.36
N ASP A 204 2.13 11.75 -23.18
CA ASP A 204 2.37 12.69 -24.27
C ASP A 204 3.67 12.35 -25.01
N ALA A 205 4.76 12.11 -24.26
CA ALA A 205 6.05 11.76 -24.83
C ALA A 205 6.06 10.41 -25.59
N THR A 206 5.16 9.50 -25.25
CA THR A 206 5.16 8.12 -25.79
C THR A 206 4.12 7.91 -26.89
N TRP A 207 2.94 8.53 -26.76
CA TRP A 207 1.79 8.33 -27.64
C TRP A 207 1.28 9.62 -28.30
N GLY A 208 1.85 10.79 -27.98
CA GLY A 208 1.49 12.08 -28.57
C GLY A 208 0.20 12.70 -28.02
N HIS A 209 -0.31 12.18 -26.89
CA HIS A 209 -1.43 12.76 -26.15
C HIS A 209 -1.27 12.50 -24.65
N PHE A 210 -1.62 13.48 -23.81
CA PHE A 210 -1.44 13.40 -22.36
C PHE A 210 -2.54 12.62 -21.62
N TRP A 211 -3.68 12.33 -22.26
CA TRP A 211 -4.81 11.59 -21.67
C TRP A 211 -5.65 10.92 -22.77
N SER A 212 -6.14 9.73 -22.48
CA SER A 212 -6.84 8.84 -23.42
C SER A 212 -8.15 8.26 -22.86
N TRP A 213 -8.49 8.52 -21.59
CA TRP A 213 -9.67 7.97 -20.90
C TRP A 213 -9.69 6.44 -20.78
N GLU A 214 -8.53 5.79 -20.96
CA GLU A 214 -8.37 4.36 -20.72
C GLU A 214 -8.74 4.02 -19.25
N PRO A 215 -9.16 2.78 -18.94
CA PRO A 215 -9.66 2.42 -17.62
C PRO A 215 -8.72 2.83 -16.47
N LYS A 216 -7.40 2.63 -16.58
CA LYS A 216 -6.44 3.04 -15.54
C LYS A 216 -6.41 4.53 -15.30
N GLU A 217 -6.41 5.32 -16.37
CA GLU A 217 -6.44 6.77 -16.29
C GLU A 217 -7.74 7.23 -15.63
N SER A 218 -8.88 6.77 -16.14
CA SER A 218 -10.21 7.11 -15.63
C SER A 218 -10.37 6.77 -14.15
N TRP A 219 -9.94 5.57 -13.73
CA TRP A 219 -10.02 5.20 -12.32
C TRP A 219 -9.00 5.92 -11.44
N SER A 220 -7.83 6.29 -11.96
CA SER A 220 -6.88 7.13 -11.21
C SER A 220 -7.48 8.51 -10.91
N LEU A 221 -8.24 9.09 -11.86
CA LEU A 221 -8.97 10.33 -11.66
C LEU A 221 -10.11 10.17 -10.64
N VAL A 222 -10.87 9.08 -10.70
CA VAL A 222 -11.91 8.77 -9.70
C VAL A 222 -11.31 8.67 -8.30
N ILE A 223 -10.21 7.94 -8.13
CA ILE A 223 -9.52 7.83 -6.83
C ILE A 223 -9.01 9.20 -6.37
N TRP A 224 -8.43 9.99 -7.28
CA TRP A 224 -7.94 11.33 -6.97
C TRP A 224 -9.07 12.25 -6.48
N ILE A 225 -10.23 12.24 -7.14
CA ILE A 225 -11.42 13.00 -6.71
C ILE A 225 -11.90 12.53 -5.34
N LEU A 226 -11.96 11.22 -5.09
CA LEU A 226 -12.38 10.68 -3.80
C LEU A 226 -11.42 11.08 -2.66
N TYR A 227 -10.11 11.10 -2.95
CA TYR A 227 -9.10 11.61 -2.04
C TYR A 227 -9.30 13.10 -1.73
N ALA A 228 -9.48 13.90 -2.78
CA ALA A 228 -9.70 15.33 -2.67
C ALA A 228 -10.96 15.60 -1.83
N ALA A 229 -12.07 14.94 -2.13
CA ALA A 229 -13.33 15.06 -1.38
C ALA A 229 -13.16 14.64 0.10
N LEU A 230 -12.42 13.56 0.36
CA LEU A 230 -12.11 13.13 1.73
C LEU A 230 -11.30 14.19 2.48
N LEU A 231 -10.23 14.73 1.89
CA LEU A 231 -9.41 15.78 2.51
C LEU A 231 -10.18 17.10 2.67
N GLU A 232 -10.93 17.49 1.66
CA GLU A 232 -11.76 18.68 1.66
C GLU A 232 -12.83 18.59 2.76
N SER A 233 -13.53 17.46 2.88
CA SER A 233 -14.53 17.25 3.95
C SER A 233 -13.95 17.44 5.36
N ARG A 234 -12.66 17.17 5.54
CA ARG A 234 -11.94 17.40 6.80
C ARG A 234 -11.59 18.88 7.01
N LEU A 235 -11.34 19.62 5.94
CA LEU A 235 -10.94 21.04 5.98
C LEU A 235 -12.14 21.98 6.03
N THR A 236 -13.16 21.76 5.21
CA THR A 236 -14.31 22.67 5.03
C THR A 236 -15.45 22.34 5.98
N VAL A 237 -15.86 21.06 6.02
CA VAL A 237 -16.96 20.58 6.88
C VAL A 237 -16.46 20.19 8.27
N GLY A 238 -15.15 20.03 8.45
CA GLY A 238 -14.55 19.66 9.74
C GLY A 238 -14.80 18.21 10.14
N TRP A 239 -15.03 17.30 9.18
CA TRP A 239 -15.20 15.87 9.48
C TRP A 239 -13.95 15.32 10.15
N ARG A 240 -14.13 14.67 11.31
CA ARG A 240 -13.04 14.06 12.08
C ARG A 240 -13.49 12.73 12.69
N GLY A 241 -12.52 11.95 13.12
CA GLY A 241 -12.77 10.73 13.87
C GLY A 241 -13.55 9.69 13.07
N ARG A 242 -14.67 9.18 13.61
CA ARG A 242 -15.39 8.03 13.03
C ARG A 242 -15.81 8.23 11.59
N ARG A 243 -16.37 9.41 11.25
CA ARG A 243 -16.87 9.69 9.89
C ARG A 243 -15.74 9.66 8.87
N ALA A 244 -14.65 10.34 9.19
CA ALA A 244 -13.50 10.41 8.31
C ALA A 244 -12.73 9.08 8.22
N ALA A 245 -12.64 8.33 9.33
CA ALA A 245 -12.10 6.97 9.33
C ALA A 245 -12.94 6.02 8.46
N ALA A 246 -14.27 6.06 8.59
CA ALA A 246 -15.17 5.24 7.77
C ALA A 246 -15.06 5.59 6.28
N LEU A 247 -15.05 6.88 5.93
CA LEU A 247 -14.88 7.31 4.55
C LEU A 247 -13.52 6.90 3.98
N THR A 248 -12.44 6.96 4.78
CA THR A 248 -11.12 6.44 4.38
C THR A 248 -11.21 4.96 3.99
N ILE A 249 -11.93 4.14 4.77
CA ILE A 249 -12.10 2.71 4.44
C ILE A 249 -12.90 2.53 3.15
N VAL A 250 -13.98 3.30 2.95
CA VAL A 250 -14.78 3.22 1.72
C VAL A 250 -13.93 3.55 0.50
N VAL A 251 -13.19 4.66 0.53
CA VAL A 251 -12.31 5.05 -0.58
C VAL A 251 -11.17 4.03 -0.75
N PHE A 252 -10.66 3.44 0.33
CA PHE A 252 -9.69 2.34 0.26
C PHE A 252 -10.23 1.11 -0.47
N VAL A 253 -11.47 0.71 -0.23
CA VAL A 253 -12.12 -0.38 -0.96
C VAL A 253 -12.23 -0.05 -2.44
N VAL A 254 -12.60 1.19 -2.79
CA VAL A 254 -12.64 1.64 -4.19
C VAL A 254 -11.25 1.60 -4.82
N LEU A 255 -10.20 2.04 -4.11
CA LEU A 255 -8.82 1.98 -4.58
C LEU A 255 -8.38 0.54 -4.84
N VAL A 256 -8.64 -0.39 -3.92
CA VAL A 256 -8.32 -1.81 -4.10
C VAL A 256 -9.09 -2.39 -5.30
N GLY A 257 -10.38 -2.08 -5.42
CA GLY A 257 -11.22 -2.51 -6.53
C GLY A 257 -10.71 -1.99 -7.88
N SER A 258 -10.25 -0.74 -7.94
CA SER A 258 -9.59 -0.19 -9.12
C SER A 258 -8.26 -0.88 -9.39
N PHE A 259 -7.37 -0.95 -8.41
CA PHE A 259 -6.02 -1.50 -8.60
C PHE A 259 -6.06 -2.96 -9.06
N VAL A 260 -6.92 -3.78 -8.46
CA VAL A 260 -7.09 -5.19 -8.81
C VAL A 260 -7.99 -5.34 -10.04
N GLY A 261 -9.19 -4.76 -10.02
CA GLY A 261 -10.19 -4.95 -11.06
C GLY A 261 -9.74 -4.41 -12.40
N VAL A 262 -9.16 -3.21 -12.45
CA VAL A 262 -8.69 -2.66 -13.73
C VAL A 262 -7.57 -3.52 -14.30
N SER A 263 -6.59 -3.86 -13.47
CA SER A 263 -5.41 -4.63 -13.89
C SER A 263 -5.70 -6.09 -14.28
N LEU A 264 -6.84 -6.66 -13.86
CA LEU A 264 -7.23 -8.03 -14.17
C LEU A 264 -8.29 -8.15 -15.27
N VAL A 265 -9.16 -7.15 -15.41
CA VAL A 265 -10.35 -7.22 -16.28
C VAL A 265 -10.12 -6.55 -17.63
N PHE A 266 -9.31 -5.48 -17.68
CA PHE A 266 -9.11 -4.70 -18.91
C PHE A 266 -7.67 -4.89 -19.42
N PRO A 267 -7.42 -5.77 -20.41
CA PRO A 267 -6.14 -5.80 -21.11
C PRO A 267 -6.03 -4.58 -22.02
N GLY A 268 -5.61 -3.45 -21.47
CA GLY A 268 -5.34 -2.21 -22.19
C GLY A 268 -4.30 -2.38 -23.30
N LYS A 269 -4.32 -1.42 -24.23
CA LYS A 269 -3.61 -1.48 -25.53
C LYS A 269 -2.08 -1.36 -25.43
N HIS A 270 -1.50 -1.26 -24.23
CA HIS A 270 -0.06 -1.09 -23.97
C HIS A 270 0.71 -2.40 -23.75
N GLY A 271 0.25 -3.50 -24.36
CA GLY A 271 0.89 -4.80 -24.30
C GLY A 271 0.42 -5.64 -23.11
N GLY A 272 -0.71 -6.32 -23.29
CA GLY A 272 -1.11 -7.60 -22.69
C GLY A 272 -1.15 -7.78 -21.16
N SER A 273 -0.62 -6.84 -20.39
CA SER A 273 -0.44 -6.94 -18.93
C SER A 273 -0.31 -5.57 -18.23
N PHE A 274 -0.27 -4.48 -19.01
CA PHE A 274 -0.21 -3.11 -18.50
C PHE A 274 -1.52 -2.35 -18.64
N GLY A 275 -2.57 -3.06 -19.07
CA GLY A 275 -3.96 -2.65 -19.04
C GLY A 275 -4.50 -2.36 -17.67
#